data_AF-A0A2G8JWM4-F1
#
_entry.id   AF-A0A2G8JWM4-F1
#
_cell.length_a   1.000
_cell.length_b   1.000
_cell.length_c   1.000
_cell.angle_alpha   90.00
_cell.angle_beta   90.00
_cell.angle_gamma   90.00
#
_symmetry.space_group_name_H-M   'P 1'
#
loop_
_entity.id
_entity.type
_entity.pdbx_description
1 polymer ?
#
loop_
_entity_poly.entity_id
_entity_poly.type
_entity_poly.pdbx_seq_one_letter_code
_entity_poly.pdbx_strand_id
1 'polypeptide(L)'
;VDDVDKVRELCTEDVDICHDASELLQRCIIKLLENASYYDIPISCLYLNKSFSKIDAGDLILHSGILLSCPVSVKKVVIQTEQGREMTETEVVDILMFVQQSISWRSYGTNGKQR
;
A
#
# COMPACT_ATOMS: atom_id res chain seq x y z
N VAL A 1 -6.00 8.42 17.05
CA VAL A 1 -4.55 8.27 17.31
C VAL A 1 -3.89 9.28 16.40
N ASP A 2 -3.83 10.52 16.87
CA ASP A 2 -3.32 11.70 16.14
C ASP A 2 -1.91 12.04 16.60
N ASP A 3 -1.07 11.02 16.74
CA ASP A 3 0.29 11.20 17.19
C ASP A 3 1.21 10.94 15.98
N VAL A 4 1.50 12.03 15.26
CA VAL A 4 2.32 12.01 14.05
C VAL A 4 3.70 11.42 14.34
N ASP A 5 4.21 11.61 15.57
CA ASP A 5 5.51 11.08 15.99
C ASP A 5 5.44 9.56 16.13
N LYS A 6 4.34 9.03 16.66
CA LYS A 6 4.09 7.58 16.71
C LYS A 6 3.91 6.96 15.33
N VAL A 7 3.19 7.64 14.42
CA VAL A 7 3.06 7.16 13.02
C VAL A 7 4.45 7.14 12.36
N ARG A 8 5.25 8.18 12.55
CA ARG A 8 6.61 8.26 12.01
C ARG A 8 7.51 7.16 12.58
N GLU A 9 7.45 6.91 13.88
CA GLU A 9 8.18 5.83 14.55
C GLU A 9 7.84 4.47 13.92
N LEU A 10 6.55 4.16 13.78
CA LEU A 10 6.08 2.89 13.20
C LEU A 10 6.40 2.73 11.71
N CYS A 11 6.62 3.82 10.98
CA CYS A 11 6.96 3.81 9.55
C CYS A 11 8.48 3.87 9.28
N THR A 12 9.34 3.80 10.30
CA THR A 12 10.80 3.75 10.13
C THR A 12 11.30 2.39 9.62
N GLU A 13 10.57 1.34 9.95
CA GLU A 13 10.84 -0.03 9.50
C GLU A 13 9.93 -0.42 8.32
N ASP A 14 10.21 -1.58 7.74
CA ASP A 14 9.36 -2.16 6.70
C ASP A 14 7.98 -2.50 7.29
N VAL A 15 6.92 -2.04 6.63
CA VAL A 15 5.54 -2.30 7.06
C VAL A 15 5.10 -3.63 6.45
N ASP A 16 4.95 -4.67 7.28
CA ASP A 16 4.58 -6.02 6.85
C ASP A 16 3.08 -6.31 7.03
N ILE A 17 2.41 -6.74 5.97
CA ILE A 17 1.06 -7.31 6.03
C ILE A 17 1.18 -8.81 5.76
N CYS A 18 1.06 -9.60 6.81
CA CYS A 18 1.16 -11.05 6.76
C CYS A 18 -0.20 -11.75 6.63
N HIS A 19 -0.26 -12.83 5.85
CA HIS A 19 -1.43 -13.71 5.74
C HIS A 19 -1.92 -14.21 7.10
N ASP A 20 -0.99 -14.63 7.95
CA ASP A 20 -1.28 -15.24 9.26
C ASP A 20 -1.67 -14.21 10.33
N ALA A 21 -1.57 -12.91 10.01
CA ALA A 21 -2.02 -11.84 10.88
C ALA A 21 -3.55 -11.84 11.00
N SER A 22 -4.07 -11.50 12.18
CA SER A 22 -5.51 -11.32 12.35
C SER A 22 -6.04 -10.18 11.46
N GLU A 23 -7.31 -10.28 11.05
CA GLU A 23 -7.95 -9.19 10.30
C GLU A 23 -7.87 -7.85 11.03
N LEU A 24 -7.97 -7.86 12.37
CA LEU A 24 -7.83 -6.67 13.19
C LEU A 24 -6.43 -6.05 13.03
N LEU A 25 -5.38 -6.86 13.05
CA LEU A 25 -4.02 -6.37 12.86
C LEU A 25 -3.82 -5.81 11.45
N GLN A 26 -4.30 -6.52 10.42
CA GLN A 26 -4.24 -6.03 9.04
C GLN A 26 -4.96 -4.69 8.87
N ARG A 27 -6.15 -4.51 9.46
CA ARG A 27 -6.88 -3.23 9.47
C ARG A 27 -6.11 -2.12 10.20
N CYS A 28 -5.46 -2.43 11.32
CA CYS A 28 -4.63 -1.47 12.03
C CYS A 28 -3.45 -1.01 11.17
N ILE A 29 -2.81 -1.93 10.43
CA ILE A 29 -1.70 -1.61 9.54
C ILE A 29 -2.18 -0.78 8.34
N ILE A 30 -3.31 -1.12 7.73
CA ILE A 30 -3.90 -0.29 6.68
C ILE A 30 -4.21 1.12 7.20
N LYS A 31 -4.72 1.23 8.43
CA LYS A 31 -4.96 2.55 9.04
C LYS A 31 -3.67 3.32 9.28
N LEU A 32 -2.58 2.63 9.64
CA LEU A 32 -1.25 3.23 9.73
C LEU A 32 -0.79 3.76 8.37
N LEU A 33 -0.95 2.98 7.29
CA LEU A 33 -0.61 3.39 5.92
C LEU A 33 -1.42 4.63 5.47
N GLU A 34 -2.72 4.65 5.74
CA GLU A 34 -3.59 5.81 5.48
C GLU A 34 -3.12 7.05 6.24
N ASN A 35 -2.82 6.91 7.54
CA ASN A 35 -2.35 8.01 8.35
C ASN A 35 -0.98 8.52 7.88
N ALA A 36 -0.06 7.62 7.53
CA ALA A 36 1.24 7.98 6.97
C ALA A 36 1.09 8.76 5.67
N SER A 37 0.20 8.32 4.78
CA SER A 37 -0.17 9.05 3.55
C SER A 37 -0.76 10.43 3.86
N TYR A 38 -1.67 10.52 4.82
CA TYR A 38 -2.30 11.78 5.25
C TYR A 38 -1.28 12.80 5.80
N TYR A 39 -0.28 12.33 6.54
CA TYR A 39 0.78 13.17 7.11
C TYR A 39 2.02 13.32 6.20
N ASP A 40 1.96 12.82 4.95
CA ASP A 40 3.10 12.78 4.01
C ASP A 40 4.37 12.15 4.62
N ILE A 41 4.18 11.17 5.50
CA ILE A 41 5.26 10.39 6.12
C ILE A 41 5.67 9.30 5.13
N PRO A 42 6.93 9.29 4.66
CA PRO A 42 7.39 8.31 3.70
C PRO A 42 7.48 6.92 4.34
N ILE A 43 7.01 5.91 3.62
CA ILE A 43 7.17 4.50 3.98
C ILE A 43 8.21 3.91 3.04
N SER A 44 9.29 3.38 3.60
CA SER A 44 10.41 2.80 2.83
C SER A 44 9.96 1.61 2.00
N CYS A 45 9.23 0.69 2.63
CA CYS A 45 8.82 -0.57 2.04
C CYS A 45 7.51 -1.06 2.66
N LEU A 46 6.55 -1.42 1.80
CA LEU A 46 5.39 -2.22 2.14
C LEU A 46 5.67 -3.66 1.71
N TYR A 47 5.67 -4.59 2.66
CA TYR A 47 5.87 -6.01 2.41
C TYR A 47 4.53 -6.75 2.54
N LEU A 48 4.12 -7.44 1.48
CA LEU A 48 2.94 -8.31 1.47
C LEU A 48 3.40 -9.76 1.57
N ASN A 49 3.45 -10.28 2.78
CA ASN A 49 3.88 -11.65 3.06
C ASN A 49 2.71 -12.62 2.90
N LYS A 50 2.61 -13.26 1.72
CA LYS A 50 1.57 -14.24 1.35
C LYS A 50 0.14 -13.68 1.51
N SER A 51 0.01 -12.36 1.54
CA SER A 51 -1.24 -11.69 1.84
C SER A 51 -1.93 -11.17 0.59
N PHE A 52 -1.21 -11.04 -0.53
CA PHE A 52 -1.75 -10.63 -1.83
C PHE A 52 -2.70 -11.68 -2.41
N SER A 53 -3.96 -11.30 -2.65
CA SER A 53 -4.93 -12.16 -3.34
C SER A 53 -5.07 -11.78 -4.80
N LYS A 54 -5.51 -10.56 -5.07
CA LYS A 54 -5.76 -10.02 -6.42
C LYS A 54 -5.84 -8.50 -6.40
N ILE A 55 -5.97 -7.89 -7.57
CA ILE A 55 -6.36 -6.49 -7.72
C ILE A 55 -7.74 -6.43 -8.37
N ASP A 56 -8.57 -5.51 -7.91
CA ASP A 56 -9.91 -5.27 -8.44
C ASP A 56 -10.17 -3.77 -8.51
N ALA A 57 -10.63 -3.29 -9.66
CA ALA A 57 -10.88 -1.87 -9.92
C ALA A 57 -9.73 -0.91 -9.53
N GLY A 58 -8.48 -1.39 -9.50
CA GLY A 58 -7.30 -0.60 -9.13
C GLY A 58 -6.92 -0.64 -7.65
N ASP A 59 -7.69 -1.34 -6.80
CA ASP A 59 -7.37 -1.57 -5.40
C ASP A 59 -6.81 -2.98 -5.19
N LEU A 60 -5.86 -3.12 -4.26
CA LEU A 60 -5.30 -4.41 -3.89
C LEU A 60 -6.21 -5.08 -2.86
N ILE A 61 -6.55 -6.34 -3.10
CA ILE A 61 -7.36 -7.16 -2.18
C ILE A 61 -6.44 -8.17 -1.50
N LEU A 62 -6.47 -8.19 -0.17
CA LEU A 62 -5.76 -9.18 0.63
C LEU A 62 -6.51 -10.51 0.65
N HIS A 63 -5.84 -11.61 1.02
CA HIS A 63 -6.49 -12.91 1.23
C HIS A 63 -7.60 -12.88 2.29
N SER A 64 -7.52 -11.97 3.25
CA SER A 64 -8.57 -11.67 4.23
C SER A 64 -9.81 -10.97 3.63
N GLY A 65 -9.75 -10.55 2.37
CA GLY A 65 -10.79 -9.75 1.71
C GLY A 65 -10.74 -8.26 2.06
N ILE A 66 -9.77 -7.83 2.85
CA ILE A 66 -9.59 -6.40 3.16
C ILE A 66 -8.98 -5.68 1.95
N LEU A 67 -9.55 -4.53 1.62
CA LEU A 67 -9.06 -3.65 0.56
C LEU A 67 -7.90 -2.79 1.05
N LEU A 68 -6.90 -2.63 0.19
CA LEU A 68 -5.77 -1.75 0.36
C LEU A 68 -5.66 -0.86 -0.88
N SER A 69 -5.91 0.43 -0.73
CA SER A 69 -5.56 1.42 -1.75
C SER A 69 -4.08 1.81 -1.62
N CYS A 70 -3.39 2.04 -2.74
CA CYS A 70 -1.96 2.34 -2.71
C CYS A 70 -1.69 3.71 -2.06
N PRO A 71 -1.00 3.79 -0.91
CA PRO A 71 -0.68 5.07 -0.29
C PRO A 71 0.45 5.76 -1.08
N VAL A 72 0.29 7.04 -1.41
CA VAL A 72 1.27 7.84 -2.18
C VAL A 72 2.65 7.94 -1.51
N SER A 73 2.72 7.65 -0.22
CA SER A 73 3.95 7.70 0.58
C SER A 73 4.82 6.44 0.52
N VAL A 74 4.32 5.34 -0.06
CA VAL A 74 5.07 4.06 -0.15
C VAL A 74 6.05 4.10 -1.31
N LYS A 75 7.35 3.90 -1.03
CA LYS A 75 8.42 3.96 -2.03
C LYS A 75 8.69 2.62 -2.73
N LYS A 76 8.41 1.52 -2.05
CA LYS A 76 8.67 0.16 -2.52
C LYS A 76 7.55 -0.75 -2.05
N VAL A 77 7.08 -1.61 -2.96
CA VAL A 77 6.16 -2.70 -2.63
C VAL A 77 6.88 -4.01 -2.92
N VAL A 78 6.89 -4.91 -1.94
CA VAL A 78 7.40 -6.28 -2.09
C VAL A 78 6.23 -7.22 -1.91
N ILE A 79 6.03 -8.13 -2.85
CA ILE A 79 4.99 -9.15 -2.79
C ILE A 79 5.67 -10.50 -2.74
N GLN A 80 5.51 -11.20 -1.63
CA GLN A 80 5.90 -12.59 -1.49
C GLN A 80 4.66 -13.46 -1.62
N THR A 81 4.62 -14.30 -2.65
CA THR A 81 3.55 -15.27 -2.83
C THR A 81 3.80 -16.56 -2.05
N GLU A 82 2.78 -17.40 -1.94
CA GLU A 82 2.89 -18.75 -1.40
C GLU A 82 3.91 -19.57 -2.20
N GLN A 83 4.54 -20.53 -1.54
CA GLN A 83 5.52 -21.41 -2.19
C GLN A 83 4.88 -22.17 -3.35
N GLY A 84 5.45 -22.02 -4.55
CA GLY A 84 4.97 -22.67 -5.76
C GLY A 84 3.81 -21.96 -6.47
N ARG A 85 3.31 -20.83 -5.93
CA ARG A 85 2.35 -19.99 -6.65
C ARG A 85 3.07 -19.21 -7.75
N GLU A 86 2.63 -19.44 -8.98
CA GLU A 86 3.01 -18.61 -10.12
C GLU A 86 2.15 -17.33 -10.13
N MET A 87 2.76 -16.22 -10.56
CA MET A 87 2.01 -15.00 -10.89
C MET A 87 1.65 -15.03 -12.37
N THR A 88 0.43 -14.65 -12.68
CA THR A 88 0.00 -14.48 -14.08
C THR A 88 0.51 -13.15 -14.64
N GLU A 89 0.61 -13.03 -15.96
CA GLU A 89 0.96 -11.76 -16.62
C GLU A 89 -0.03 -10.65 -16.24
N THR A 90 -1.33 -10.96 -16.19
CA THR A 90 -2.38 -10.03 -15.77
C THR A 90 -2.13 -9.52 -14.35
N GLU A 91 -1.81 -10.39 -13.40
CA GLU A 91 -1.50 -9.98 -12.03
C GLU A 91 -0.31 -9.03 -11.97
N VAL A 92 0.76 -9.31 -12.74
CA VAL A 92 1.95 -8.44 -12.78
C VAL A 92 1.59 -7.06 -13.34
N VAL A 93 0.77 -7.00 -14.41
CA VAL A 93 0.30 -5.74 -14.99
C VAL A 93 -0.58 -4.98 -13.99
N ASP A 94 -1.52 -5.65 -13.34
CA ASP A 94 -2.40 -5.02 -12.37
C ASP A 94 -1.61 -4.48 -11.17
N ILE A 95 -0.63 -5.24 -10.67
CA ILE A 95 0.27 -4.81 -9.59
C ILE A 95 1.05 -3.55 -10.01
N LEU A 96 1.56 -3.52 -11.24
CA LEU A 96 2.26 -2.35 -11.75
C LEU A 96 1.33 -1.13 -11.81
N MET A 97 0.10 -1.32 -12.28
CA MET A 97 -0.91 -0.25 -12.33
C MET A 97 -1.28 0.25 -10.93
N PHE A 98 -1.47 -0.65 -9.96
CA PHE A 98 -1.72 -0.32 -8.56
C PHE A 98 -0.60 0.54 -7.98
N VAL A 99 0.67 0.16 -8.18
CA VAL A 99 1.82 0.93 -7.70
C VAL A 99 1.96 2.26 -8.44
N GLN A 100 1.69 2.32 -9.74
CA GLN A 100 1.80 3.56 -10.53
C GLN A 100 0.74 4.61 -10.19
N GLN A 101 -0.45 4.22 -9.75
CA GLN A 101 -1.49 5.16 -9.28
C GLN A 101 -0.97 6.07 -8.15
N SER A 102 -0.01 5.60 -7.36
CA SER A 102 0.65 6.39 -6.30
C SER A 102 1.48 7.59 -6.83
N ILE A 103 1.87 7.59 -8.11
CA ILE A 103 2.81 8.57 -8.70
C ILE A 103 2.08 9.65 -9.51
N SER A 104 0.91 9.34 -10.11
CA SER A 104 0.25 10.18 -11.11
C SER A 104 -0.34 11.49 -10.56
N TRP A 105 -0.72 11.55 -9.27
CA TRP A 105 -1.26 12.76 -8.66
C TRP A 105 -0.25 13.92 -8.53
N ARG A 106 1.06 13.66 -8.68
CA ARG A 106 2.08 14.72 -8.66
C ARG A 106 2.19 15.52 -9.97
N SER A 107 1.60 15.06 -11.07
CA SER A 107 1.80 15.70 -12.39
C SER A 107 0.68 16.63 -12.86
N TYR A 108 -0.44 16.72 -12.13
CA TYR A 108 -1.58 17.61 -12.48
C TYR A 108 -1.85 18.71 -11.43
N GLY A 109 -0.81 19.11 -10.69
CA GLY A 109 -0.90 20.10 -9.60
C GLY A 109 -0.16 21.41 -9.83
N THR A 110 0.20 21.79 -11.06
CA THR A 110 0.70 23.15 -11.37
C THR A 110 0.24 23.60 -12.76
N ASN A 111 -0.97 24.16 -12.85
CA ASN A 111 -1.44 25.14 -13.85
C ASN A 111 -2.94 25.37 -13.60
N GLY A 112 -3.46 26.53 -13.22
CA GLY A 112 -2.85 27.84 -13.07
C GLY A 112 -3.85 28.80 -12.40
N LYS A 113 -3.30 29.90 -11.86
CA LYS A 113 -4.05 31.13 -11.57
C LYS A 113 -4.36 31.87 -12.90
N GLN A 114 -5.34 32.76 -12.81
CA GLN A 114 -5.89 33.73 -13.80
C GLN A 114 -7.09 33.16 -14.58
N ARG A 115 -8.30 33.72 -14.49
CA ARG A 115 -8.74 35.09 -14.20
C ARG A 115 -9.99 35.11 -13.32
#